data_AF-A0AA97A650-F1
#
_entry.id   AF-A0AA97A650-F1
#
_cell.length_a   1.000
_cell.length_b   1.000
_cell.length_c   1.000
_cell.angle_alpha   90.00
_cell.angle_beta   90.00
_cell.angle_gamma   90.00
#
_symmetry.space_group_name_H-M   'P 1'
#
loop_
_entity.id
_entity.type
_entity.pdbx_description
1 polymer ?
#
loop_
_entity_poly.entity_id
_entity_poly.type
_entity_poly.pdbx_seq_one_letter_code
_entity_poly.pdbx_strand_id
1 'polypeptide(L)'
;MANLVNGLGGEAGFGENYVSRNDDGYSSLIDLSSIFPNGINFFGHTYTGLYVNNNGNITFGYGLSSYTPTTIGSNFSNPIIAPFWADVDTRVSSTTTSNLAIVTPTSGGNSQGTDLTWYDIDPTTGTFTATWDDVGYFSMHTDKLNAFQLQLVSTGNGNFDIIFRYEDINWVTGGASGGTNGLGGSVARAGFSAGDGSNYYEFYFSADQNFMLNLENNVLAGQTEPGTWVYHVQSGTVQGMGLENSDDTVLGTDGSDIMDGRSGNDILYGGLGDDNISGGLGNDTLYGEAGNDHLVGGDGNNTLYGGDGTDYALYTGIRNTLNISDNGDGTYTVDRGALEDLLNSIEFISFDDGDMSVAYAVEVRDNQEEFSRFYQALFGRTPDNAGLTYWVNDLVDSTYGGGGNSIQGAAQAFADSQEFQSLYGSQVDNGSFINLLYQNILHRVADQAGYNYWYDEITHTGNRGGMIVSFANSNEYIDATRDAIDTYLSNVSLDGYVLV
;
A
#
# COMPACT_ATOMS: atom_id res chain seq x y z
N MET A 1 -6.45 -15.63 0.90
CA MET A 1 -5.26 -16.45 0.64
C MET A 1 -5.59 -17.60 -0.28
N ALA A 2 -4.67 -17.86 -1.21
CA ALA A 2 -4.83 -18.87 -2.23
C ALA A 2 -4.24 -20.17 -1.70
N ASN A 3 -4.94 -21.29 -1.92
CA ASN A 3 -4.28 -22.59 -1.74
C ASN A 3 -3.22 -22.77 -2.84
N LEU A 4 -2.07 -23.34 -2.50
CA LEU A 4 -1.10 -23.77 -3.50
C LEU A 4 -1.67 -24.95 -4.31
N VAL A 5 -1.37 -24.99 -5.61
CA VAL A 5 -1.79 -26.13 -6.44
C VAL A 5 -1.01 -27.37 -6.00
N ASN A 6 -1.72 -28.38 -5.53
CA ASN A 6 -1.18 -29.65 -5.03
C ASN A 6 -1.70 -30.81 -5.90
N GLY A 7 -1.24 -32.04 -5.66
CA GLY A 7 -1.56 -33.22 -6.47
C GLY A 7 -0.71 -33.34 -7.73
N LEU A 8 0.40 -32.59 -7.81
CA LEU A 8 1.34 -32.56 -8.94
C LEU A 8 2.37 -33.70 -8.88
N GLY A 9 2.11 -34.74 -8.11
CA GLY A 9 3.07 -35.82 -7.87
C GLY A 9 4.16 -35.45 -6.86
N GLY A 10 5.19 -36.28 -6.80
CA GLY A 10 6.22 -36.23 -5.76
C GLY A 10 5.74 -36.50 -4.33
N GLU A 11 6.68 -36.50 -3.38
CA GLU A 11 6.40 -36.82 -1.97
C GLU A 11 5.71 -35.67 -1.21
N ALA A 12 5.89 -34.42 -1.65
CA ALA A 12 5.22 -33.23 -1.09
C ALA A 12 3.94 -32.83 -1.84
N GLY A 13 3.65 -33.46 -2.99
CA GLY A 13 2.46 -33.15 -3.79
C GLY A 13 2.58 -31.89 -4.66
N PHE A 14 3.72 -31.19 -4.61
CA PHE A 14 4.01 -29.98 -5.40
C PHE A 14 4.92 -30.21 -6.62
N GLY A 15 5.23 -31.48 -6.92
CA GLY A 15 6.05 -31.85 -8.08
C GLY A 15 7.06 -32.95 -7.79
N GLU A 16 7.52 -33.59 -8.85
CA GLU A 16 8.53 -34.66 -8.80
C GLU A 16 9.97 -34.13 -8.61
N ASN A 17 10.19 -32.83 -8.87
CA ASN A 17 11.50 -32.23 -8.93
C ASN A 17 11.62 -31.08 -7.94
N TYR A 18 12.85 -30.79 -7.51
CA TYR A 18 13.15 -29.71 -6.58
C TYR A 18 14.54 -29.13 -6.83
N VAL A 19 14.74 -27.89 -6.40
CA VAL A 19 16.06 -27.27 -6.31
C VAL A 19 16.70 -27.76 -5.00
N SER A 20 17.91 -28.31 -5.09
CA SER A 20 18.61 -28.82 -3.90
C SER A 20 18.87 -27.70 -2.90
N ARG A 21 18.70 -27.96 -1.60
CA ARG A 21 18.90 -26.98 -0.52
C ARG A 21 20.13 -26.12 -0.71
N ASN A 22 19.92 -24.82 -0.76
CA ASN A 22 20.95 -23.82 -0.98
C ASN A 22 20.45 -22.43 -0.52
N ASP A 23 21.36 -21.46 -0.58
CA ASP A 23 21.12 -20.03 -0.34
C ASP A 23 20.72 -19.38 -1.69
N ASP A 24 21.71 -19.17 -2.57
CA ASP A 24 21.55 -18.33 -3.78
C ASP A 24 21.60 -19.13 -5.10
N GLY A 25 21.17 -20.38 -5.05
CA GLY A 25 21.26 -21.36 -6.12
C GLY A 25 20.01 -21.44 -6.98
N TYR A 26 20.19 -22.05 -8.14
CA TYR A 26 19.14 -22.28 -9.13
C TYR A 26 19.27 -23.69 -9.73
N SER A 27 18.22 -24.16 -10.39
CA SER A 27 18.14 -25.48 -11.02
C SER A 27 19.11 -25.64 -12.20
N SER A 28 19.23 -26.86 -12.76
CA SER A 28 19.67 -26.96 -14.16
C SER A 28 18.63 -26.35 -15.10
N LEU A 29 18.99 -26.17 -16.38
CA LEU A 29 18.00 -25.76 -17.40
C LEU A 29 16.84 -26.76 -17.42
N ILE A 30 15.63 -26.24 -17.27
CA ILE A 30 14.38 -27.00 -17.33
C ILE A 30 13.82 -26.86 -18.73
N ASP A 31 13.64 -27.97 -19.44
CA ASP A 31 13.08 -28.00 -20.79
C ASP A 31 11.55 -27.96 -20.73
N LEU A 32 10.95 -26.96 -21.39
CA LEU A 32 9.51 -26.73 -21.41
C LEU A 32 8.85 -27.19 -22.70
N SER A 33 9.58 -27.83 -23.62
CA SER A 33 9.09 -28.22 -24.94
C SER A 33 7.88 -29.17 -24.93
N SER A 34 7.65 -29.88 -23.82
CA SER A 34 6.48 -30.73 -23.61
C SER A 34 5.16 -29.94 -23.43
N ILE A 35 5.25 -28.69 -22.97
CA ILE A 35 4.12 -27.77 -22.78
C ILE A 35 4.11 -26.68 -23.86
N PHE A 36 5.30 -26.22 -24.25
CA PHE A 36 5.55 -25.17 -25.21
C PHE A 36 6.40 -25.69 -26.37
N PRO A 37 5.82 -26.44 -27.33
CA PRO A 37 6.60 -27.11 -28.38
C PRO A 37 7.35 -26.15 -29.31
N ASN A 38 6.87 -24.91 -29.43
CA ASN A 38 7.53 -23.84 -30.19
C ASN A 38 8.25 -22.83 -29.28
N GLY A 39 8.38 -23.14 -27.98
CA GLY A 39 8.85 -22.22 -26.95
C GLY A 39 7.80 -21.22 -26.46
N ILE A 40 8.10 -20.61 -25.32
CA ILE A 40 7.38 -19.49 -24.71
C ILE A 40 7.77 -18.23 -25.46
N ASN A 41 6.79 -17.45 -25.94
CA ASN A 41 7.05 -16.13 -26.49
C ASN A 41 6.89 -15.09 -25.37
N PHE A 42 8.01 -14.68 -24.81
CA PHE A 42 8.06 -13.66 -23.77
C PHE A 42 8.74 -12.42 -24.33
N PHE A 43 7.97 -11.36 -24.56
CA PHE A 43 8.44 -10.07 -25.07
C PHE A 43 9.22 -10.18 -26.39
N GLY A 44 8.69 -10.97 -27.33
CA GLY A 44 9.26 -11.11 -28.68
C GLY A 44 10.45 -12.05 -28.76
N HIS A 45 10.90 -12.61 -27.63
CA HIS A 45 11.91 -13.66 -27.56
C HIS A 45 11.29 -15.02 -27.26
N THR A 46 11.77 -16.04 -27.97
CA THR A 46 11.28 -17.41 -27.81
C THR A 46 12.24 -18.22 -26.96
N TYR A 47 11.75 -18.75 -25.83
CA TYR A 47 12.53 -19.58 -24.92
C TYR A 47 11.97 -21.00 -24.86
N THR A 48 12.85 -22.01 -24.94
CA THR A 48 12.46 -23.42 -24.83
C THR A 48 12.62 -23.96 -23.40
N GLY A 49 13.14 -23.16 -22.48
CA GLY A 49 13.41 -23.58 -21.12
C GLY A 49 13.72 -22.41 -20.19
N LEU A 50 13.72 -22.70 -18.89
CA LEU A 50 13.93 -21.73 -17.81
C LEU A 50 14.81 -22.31 -16.69
N TYR A 51 15.14 -21.47 -15.72
CA TYR A 51 15.81 -21.84 -14.48
C TYR A 51 14.94 -21.42 -13.30
N VAL A 52 14.74 -22.31 -12.33
CA VAL A 52 14.07 -21.98 -11.06
C VAL A 52 15.11 -21.61 -10.03
N ASN A 53 14.92 -20.48 -9.36
CA ASN A 53 15.82 -19.95 -8.35
C ASN A 53 15.20 -20.07 -6.95
N ASN A 54 16.02 -20.42 -5.96
CA ASN A 54 15.60 -20.42 -4.56
C ASN A 54 15.07 -19.06 -4.10
N ASN A 55 15.66 -17.97 -4.58
CA ASN A 55 15.32 -16.58 -4.29
C ASN A 55 14.00 -16.13 -4.97
N GLY A 56 13.02 -17.02 -5.09
CA GLY A 56 11.63 -16.70 -5.46
C GLY A 56 11.43 -16.14 -6.86
N ASN A 57 12.25 -16.57 -7.83
CA ASN A 57 12.14 -16.16 -9.22
C ASN A 57 12.46 -17.30 -10.19
N ILE A 58 12.05 -17.12 -11.45
CA ILE A 58 12.55 -17.88 -12.59
C ILE A 58 13.26 -16.94 -13.56
N THR A 59 14.25 -17.46 -14.29
CA THR A 59 14.91 -16.71 -15.35
C THR A 59 15.04 -17.52 -16.63
N PHE A 60 15.24 -16.81 -17.74
CA PHE A 60 15.38 -17.42 -19.06
C PHE A 60 16.80 -17.22 -19.62
N GLY A 61 17.33 -18.24 -20.30
CA GLY A 61 18.68 -18.18 -20.88
C GLY A 61 19.80 -18.51 -19.90
N TYR A 62 19.85 -17.91 -18.71
CA TYR A 62 20.76 -18.31 -17.64
C TYR A 62 20.19 -18.04 -16.23
N GLY A 63 20.66 -18.80 -15.23
CA GLY A 63 20.26 -18.63 -13.84
C GLY A 63 20.82 -17.36 -13.20
N LEU A 64 20.02 -16.71 -12.36
CA LEU A 64 20.42 -15.53 -11.58
C LEU A 64 21.17 -15.96 -10.30
N SER A 65 22.25 -15.27 -9.95
CA SER A 65 22.97 -15.51 -8.67
C SER A 65 22.80 -14.36 -7.67
N SER A 66 22.05 -13.32 -8.04
CA SER A 66 21.74 -12.19 -7.17
C SER A 66 20.67 -12.58 -6.15
N TYR A 67 20.93 -12.27 -4.89
CA TYR A 67 20.06 -12.61 -3.75
C TYR A 67 19.40 -11.38 -3.13
N THR A 68 20.10 -10.23 -3.12
CA THR A 68 19.49 -8.95 -2.78
C THR A 68 18.66 -8.46 -3.96
N PRO A 69 17.34 -8.28 -3.78
CA PRO A 69 16.49 -7.83 -4.85
C PRO A 69 16.76 -6.35 -5.18
N THR A 70 16.58 -6.01 -6.45
CA THR A 70 16.60 -4.64 -6.98
C THR A 70 15.31 -4.41 -7.75
N THR A 71 14.93 -3.15 -8.00
CA THR A 71 13.79 -2.81 -8.87
C THR A 71 13.82 -3.60 -10.17
N ILE A 72 12.73 -4.30 -10.48
CA ILE A 72 12.51 -5.03 -11.72
C ILE A 72 12.16 -4.02 -12.81
N GLY A 73 13.17 -3.61 -13.57
CA GLY A 73 13.01 -2.57 -14.58
C GLY A 73 13.99 -2.68 -15.74
N SER A 74 14.31 -1.51 -16.29
CA SER A 74 15.23 -1.36 -17.43
C SER A 74 16.68 -1.80 -17.17
N ASN A 75 17.05 -2.00 -15.90
CA ASN A 75 18.34 -2.50 -15.43
C ASN A 75 18.55 -4.00 -15.70
N PHE A 76 17.51 -4.74 -16.07
CA PHE A 76 17.60 -6.17 -16.34
C PHE A 76 18.05 -6.45 -17.77
N SER A 77 19.02 -7.37 -17.88
CA SER A 77 19.44 -7.99 -19.15
C SER A 77 19.15 -9.49 -19.20
N ASN A 78 18.76 -10.07 -18.06
CA ASN A 78 18.31 -11.44 -17.94
C ASN A 78 16.79 -11.43 -17.77
N PRO A 79 16.01 -12.02 -18.69
CA PRO A 79 14.57 -12.08 -18.52
C PRO A 79 14.21 -12.84 -17.25
N ILE A 80 13.27 -12.28 -16.47
CA ILE A 80 12.90 -12.74 -15.14
C ILE A 80 11.39 -12.70 -14.98
N ILE A 81 10.83 -13.70 -14.28
CA ILE A 81 9.50 -13.64 -13.69
C ILE A 81 9.68 -13.96 -12.21
N ALA A 82 9.29 -13.03 -11.35
CA ALA A 82 9.50 -13.09 -9.92
C ALA A 82 8.16 -12.92 -9.19
N PRO A 83 7.51 -14.00 -8.72
CA PRO A 83 6.39 -13.84 -7.80
C PRO A 83 6.84 -13.21 -6.48
N PHE A 84 8.08 -13.46 -6.04
CA PHE A 84 8.59 -12.96 -4.76
C PHE A 84 10.12 -13.02 -4.73
N TRP A 85 10.82 -12.05 -5.31
CA TRP A 85 12.27 -12.03 -5.29
C TRP A 85 12.80 -11.48 -3.96
N ALA A 86 13.39 -12.37 -3.16
CA ALA A 86 14.01 -12.06 -1.89
C ALA A 86 15.16 -13.04 -1.60
N ASP A 87 15.84 -12.81 -0.48
CA ASP A 87 17.01 -13.56 -0.01
C ASP A 87 16.57 -14.83 0.75
N VAL A 88 16.06 -15.80 -0.02
CA VAL A 88 15.50 -17.07 0.47
C VAL A 88 16.63 -18.03 0.81
N ASP A 89 16.54 -18.69 1.96
CA ASP A 89 17.54 -19.67 2.39
C ASP A 89 16.86 -20.97 2.80
N THR A 90 17.04 -22.00 1.99
CA THR A 90 16.49 -23.36 2.22
C THR A 90 17.49 -24.29 2.91
N ARG A 91 18.65 -23.77 3.34
CA ARG A 91 19.63 -24.56 4.08
C ARG A 91 19.09 -24.84 5.48
N VAL A 92 19.43 -26.03 5.98
CA VAL A 92 19.02 -26.47 7.30
C VAL A 92 20.16 -26.38 8.29
N SER A 93 19.87 -25.88 9.49
CA SER A 93 20.83 -25.90 10.61
C SER A 93 21.03 -27.31 11.19
N SER A 94 20.19 -28.29 10.81
CA SER A 94 20.17 -29.65 11.35
C SER A 94 20.69 -30.71 10.37
N THR A 95 21.24 -31.81 10.88
CA THR A 95 21.75 -32.95 10.07
C THR A 95 20.64 -33.87 9.55
N THR A 96 19.41 -33.39 9.39
CA THR A 96 18.31 -34.20 8.89
C THR A 96 18.56 -34.60 7.43
N THR A 97 18.54 -35.91 7.18
CA THR A 97 18.73 -36.49 5.85
C THR A 97 17.41 -36.67 5.09
N SER A 98 16.28 -36.25 5.68
CA SER A 98 14.95 -36.28 5.07
C SER A 98 14.70 -34.94 4.39
N ASN A 99 14.28 -34.97 3.13
CA ASN A 99 13.82 -33.79 2.41
C ASN A 99 12.39 -33.38 2.78
N LEU A 100 11.68 -34.21 3.56
CA LEU A 100 10.28 -34.01 3.89
C LEU A 100 10.08 -33.25 5.20
N ALA A 101 9.16 -32.27 5.15
CA ALA A 101 8.49 -31.59 6.27
C ALA A 101 9.40 -31.32 7.47
N ILE A 102 10.29 -30.32 7.32
CA ILE A 102 11.29 -29.99 8.33
C ILE A 102 10.89 -28.80 9.22
N VAL A 103 9.93 -28.00 8.76
CA VAL A 103 9.34 -26.89 9.51
C VAL A 103 7.85 -27.14 9.68
N THR A 104 7.24 -26.42 10.62
CA THR A 104 5.78 -26.40 10.73
C THR A 104 5.22 -25.65 9.53
N PRO A 105 4.29 -26.23 8.74
CA PRO A 105 3.65 -25.52 7.64
C PRO A 105 3.03 -24.20 8.11
N THR A 106 3.13 -23.18 7.27
CA THR A 106 2.47 -21.89 7.47
C THR A 106 0.96 -22.04 7.55
N SER A 107 0.31 -21.03 8.11
CA SER A 107 -1.13 -21.11 8.37
C SER A 107 -1.93 -20.69 7.15
N GLY A 108 -2.94 -21.48 6.80
CA GLY A 108 -4.09 -21.02 6.02
C GLY A 108 -4.17 -21.50 4.56
N GLY A 109 -3.35 -22.47 4.16
CA GLY A 109 -3.65 -23.28 2.98
C GLY A 109 -3.22 -24.73 3.13
N ASN A 110 -2.48 -25.23 2.14
CA ASN A 110 -2.12 -26.63 1.98
C ASN A 110 -0.60 -26.83 1.78
N SER A 111 0.23 -25.86 2.16
CA SER A 111 1.69 -26.03 2.26
C SER A 111 2.07 -27.22 3.15
N GLN A 112 3.28 -27.75 2.96
CA GLN A 112 3.72 -29.04 3.53
C GLN A 112 4.95 -28.91 4.44
N GLY A 113 5.47 -27.71 4.66
CA GLY A 113 6.54 -27.44 5.61
C GLY A 113 7.90 -27.96 5.14
N THR A 114 8.12 -28.10 3.83
CA THR A 114 9.34 -28.74 3.33
C THR A 114 10.55 -27.81 3.35
N ASP A 115 10.36 -26.49 3.42
CA ASP A 115 11.43 -25.48 3.29
C ASP A 115 12.29 -25.77 2.05
N LEU A 116 11.61 -25.98 0.92
CA LEU A 116 12.21 -26.34 -0.36
C LEU A 116 11.49 -25.64 -1.50
N THR A 117 12.22 -25.50 -2.60
CA THR A 117 11.66 -25.05 -3.88
C THR A 117 11.41 -26.25 -4.77
N TRP A 118 10.13 -26.58 -4.97
CA TRP A 118 9.65 -27.65 -5.84
C TRP A 118 9.31 -27.11 -7.23
N TYR A 119 9.32 -27.98 -8.23
CA TYR A 119 8.75 -27.68 -9.53
C TYR A 119 8.22 -28.91 -10.25
N ASP A 120 7.23 -28.68 -11.10
CA ASP A 120 6.58 -29.68 -11.92
C ASP A 120 6.30 -29.19 -13.35
N ILE A 121 6.26 -30.13 -14.28
CA ILE A 121 5.94 -29.90 -15.69
C ILE A 121 4.83 -30.87 -16.04
N ASP A 122 3.59 -30.38 -16.20
CA ASP A 122 2.45 -31.21 -16.57
C ASP A 122 2.01 -30.94 -18.03
N PRO A 123 2.36 -31.82 -18.99
CA PRO A 123 1.92 -31.70 -20.38
C PRO A 123 0.42 -31.92 -20.57
N THR A 124 -0.27 -32.52 -19.59
CA THR A 124 -1.71 -32.82 -19.67
C THR A 124 -2.54 -31.57 -19.52
N THR A 125 -2.20 -30.75 -18.51
CA THR A 125 -2.82 -29.44 -18.30
C THR A 125 -2.11 -28.32 -19.05
N GLY A 126 -0.89 -28.58 -19.54
CA GLY A 126 -0.08 -27.57 -20.20
C GLY A 126 0.49 -26.54 -19.22
N THR A 127 0.86 -26.98 -18.02
CA THR A 127 1.23 -26.09 -16.91
C THR A 127 2.61 -26.43 -16.37
N PHE A 128 3.47 -25.42 -16.30
CA PHE A 128 4.67 -25.46 -15.46
C PHE A 128 4.32 -24.85 -14.10
N THR A 129 4.74 -25.47 -13.01
CA THR A 129 4.51 -24.97 -11.65
C THR A 129 5.82 -24.96 -10.87
N ALA A 130 6.13 -23.87 -10.18
CA ALA A 130 7.23 -23.77 -9.20
C ALA A 130 6.67 -23.32 -7.84
N THR A 131 7.01 -24.04 -6.78
CA THR A 131 6.46 -23.83 -5.43
C THR A 131 7.59 -23.60 -4.44
N TRP A 132 7.57 -22.48 -3.74
CA TRP A 132 8.41 -22.22 -2.58
C TRP A 132 7.57 -22.58 -1.35
N ASP A 133 7.79 -23.78 -0.84
CA ASP A 133 6.96 -24.39 0.21
C ASP A 133 7.58 -24.12 1.59
N ASP A 134 7.00 -23.14 2.30
CA ASP A 134 7.39 -22.73 3.64
C ASP A 134 8.88 -22.42 3.76
N VAL A 135 9.37 -21.55 2.87
CA VAL A 135 10.80 -21.22 2.78
C VAL A 135 11.21 -20.15 3.79
N GLY A 136 12.39 -20.36 4.38
CA GLY A 136 13.05 -19.42 5.28
C GLY A 136 13.80 -18.29 4.56
N TYR A 137 14.37 -17.39 5.35
CA TYR A 137 15.20 -16.28 4.88
C TYR A 137 16.66 -16.42 5.32
N PHE A 138 17.55 -15.65 4.67
CA PHE A 138 19.00 -15.63 4.87
C PHE A 138 19.48 -16.02 6.28
N SER A 139 20.51 -16.88 6.34
CA SER A 139 21.13 -17.41 7.56
C SER A 139 20.29 -18.51 8.26
N MET A 140 19.61 -19.33 7.45
CA MET A 140 18.84 -20.50 7.88
C MET A 140 17.72 -20.15 8.88
N HIS A 141 17.14 -18.96 8.74
CA HIS A 141 16.07 -18.50 9.62
C HIS A 141 14.74 -19.14 9.21
N THR A 142 14.13 -19.86 10.15
CA THR A 142 12.83 -20.54 9.99
C THR A 142 11.81 -20.11 11.06
N ASP A 143 12.09 -19.01 11.78
CA ASP A 143 11.17 -18.38 12.73
C ASP A 143 9.99 -17.68 12.03
N LYS A 144 10.14 -17.35 10.74
CA LYS A 144 9.10 -16.90 9.82
C LYS A 144 9.31 -17.61 8.49
N LEU A 145 8.21 -17.93 7.82
CA LEU A 145 8.22 -18.75 6.62
C LEU A 145 7.26 -18.15 5.59
N ASN A 146 7.59 -18.30 4.32
CA ASN A 146 6.73 -17.87 3.21
C ASN A 146 6.33 -19.10 2.38
N ALA A 147 5.07 -19.15 1.95
CA ALA A 147 4.54 -20.17 1.08
C ALA A 147 3.88 -19.52 -0.15
N PHE A 148 4.44 -19.76 -1.34
CA PHE A 148 3.95 -19.17 -2.59
C PHE A 148 4.32 -20.02 -3.81
N GLN A 149 3.65 -19.76 -4.93
CA GLN A 149 3.78 -20.54 -6.15
C GLN A 149 3.67 -19.66 -7.40
N LEU A 150 4.38 -20.07 -8.45
CA LEU A 150 4.30 -19.54 -9.80
C LEU A 150 3.79 -20.63 -10.74
N GLN A 151 2.81 -20.33 -11.58
CA GLN A 151 2.43 -21.16 -12.72
C GLN A 151 2.62 -20.43 -14.04
N LEU A 152 3.08 -21.16 -15.05
CA LEU A 152 3.03 -20.75 -16.45
C LEU A 152 2.08 -21.70 -17.18
N VAL A 153 0.91 -21.22 -17.58
CA VAL A 153 -0.15 -22.03 -18.19
C VAL A 153 -0.21 -21.73 -19.69
N SER A 154 0.02 -22.75 -20.53
CA SER A 154 -0.01 -22.58 -21.98
C SER A 154 -1.41 -22.31 -22.50
N THR A 155 -1.57 -21.21 -23.25
CA THR A 155 -2.81 -20.89 -23.99
C THR A 155 -2.66 -21.14 -25.50
N GLY A 156 -1.52 -21.72 -25.90
CA GLY A 156 -1.23 -22.14 -27.27
C GLY A 156 -0.43 -21.11 -28.08
N ASN A 157 0.26 -21.58 -29.12
CA ASN A 157 1.11 -20.75 -30.02
C ASN A 157 2.19 -19.92 -29.29
N GLY A 158 2.67 -20.38 -28.15
CA GLY A 158 3.68 -19.67 -27.33
C GLY A 158 3.09 -18.59 -26.42
N ASN A 159 1.77 -18.38 -26.45
CA ASN A 159 1.03 -17.59 -25.47
C ASN A 159 0.84 -18.39 -24.18
N PHE A 160 0.75 -17.67 -23.07
CA PHE A 160 0.64 -18.27 -21.75
C PHE A 160 0.10 -17.28 -20.72
N ASP A 161 -0.43 -17.81 -19.64
CA ASP A 161 -0.76 -17.04 -18.45
C ASP A 161 0.36 -17.19 -17.42
N ILE A 162 0.69 -16.09 -16.75
CA ILE A 162 1.54 -16.06 -15.57
C ILE A 162 0.61 -15.99 -14.36
N ILE A 163 0.70 -16.95 -13.46
CA ILE A 163 -0.14 -17.00 -12.26
C ILE A 163 0.75 -17.00 -11.02
N PHE A 164 0.67 -15.95 -10.21
CA PHE A 164 1.27 -15.95 -8.87
C PHE A 164 0.20 -16.37 -7.86
N ARG A 165 0.56 -17.22 -6.91
CA ARG A 165 -0.32 -17.69 -5.83
C ARG A 165 0.42 -17.51 -4.51
N TYR A 166 -0.18 -16.78 -3.59
CA TYR A 166 0.36 -16.52 -2.27
C TYR A 166 -0.54 -17.21 -1.23
N GLU A 167 0.06 -18.15 -0.50
CA GLU A 167 -0.60 -18.80 0.62
C GLU A 167 -0.35 -17.97 1.88
N ASP A 168 0.89 -17.81 2.33
CA ASP A 168 1.19 -17.07 3.57
C ASP A 168 2.56 -16.37 3.44
N ILE A 169 2.63 -15.05 3.69
CA ILE A 169 3.85 -14.24 3.57
C ILE A 169 4.16 -13.55 4.90
N ASN A 170 5.18 -14.01 5.60
CA ASN A 170 5.53 -13.56 6.95
C ASN A 170 6.84 -12.77 7.04
N TRP A 171 7.62 -12.75 5.97
CA TRP A 171 8.88 -12.01 5.89
C TRP A 171 9.08 -11.45 4.48
N VAL A 172 9.85 -10.37 4.36
CA VAL A 172 10.09 -9.66 3.08
C VAL A 172 11.55 -9.35 2.79
N THR A 173 12.47 -9.66 3.71
CA THR A 173 13.90 -9.40 3.51
C THR A 173 14.78 -10.37 4.29
N GLY A 174 16.05 -10.44 3.94
CA GLY A 174 17.10 -11.17 4.66
C GLY A 174 18.10 -10.23 5.34
N GLY A 175 18.87 -10.76 6.30
CA GLY A 175 19.92 -10.00 6.99
C GLY A 175 21.02 -9.49 6.05
N ALA A 176 21.36 -10.24 4.99
CA ALA A 176 22.33 -9.79 3.99
C ALA A 176 21.80 -8.64 3.11
N SER A 177 20.49 -8.47 3.06
CA SER A 177 19.80 -7.37 2.37
C SER A 177 19.50 -6.17 3.30
N GLY A 178 20.09 -6.15 4.50
CA GLY A 178 19.96 -5.06 5.48
C GLY A 178 18.75 -5.18 6.40
N GLY A 179 18.02 -6.30 6.33
CA GLY A 179 16.87 -6.59 7.18
C GLY A 179 17.22 -7.03 8.61
N THR A 180 16.21 -7.08 9.47
CA THR A 180 16.27 -7.66 10.81
C THR A 180 14.96 -8.42 11.08
N ASN A 181 15.05 -9.68 11.52
CA ASN A 181 13.89 -10.56 11.79
C ASN A 181 12.89 -10.66 10.61
N GLY A 182 13.43 -10.75 9.39
CA GLY A 182 12.64 -10.83 8.16
C GLY A 182 12.04 -9.51 7.65
N LEU A 183 12.34 -8.38 8.30
CA LEU A 183 11.72 -7.07 8.04
C LEU A 183 12.76 -5.97 7.79
N GLY A 184 12.37 -4.90 7.10
CA GLY A 184 13.19 -3.74 6.75
C GLY A 184 14.11 -3.95 5.54
N GLY A 185 15.22 -3.22 5.48
CA GLY A 185 16.25 -3.41 4.45
C GLY A 185 15.73 -3.25 3.01
N SER A 186 16.32 -4.04 2.10
CA SER A 186 15.80 -4.19 0.74
C SER A 186 14.67 -5.21 0.76
N VAL A 187 13.44 -4.70 0.73
CA VAL A 187 12.20 -5.47 0.69
C VAL A 187 12.09 -6.28 -0.62
N ALA A 188 11.40 -7.41 -0.56
CA ALA A 188 11.14 -8.29 -1.68
C ALA A 188 10.54 -7.55 -2.89
N ARG A 189 10.78 -8.09 -4.09
CA ARG A 189 10.25 -7.54 -5.34
C ARG A 189 9.37 -8.54 -6.08
N ALA A 190 8.23 -8.11 -6.61
CA ALA A 190 7.35 -8.95 -7.42
C ALA A 190 7.10 -8.30 -8.80
N GLY A 191 7.10 -9.11 -9.85
CA GLY A 191 6.93 -8.62 -11.22
C GLY A 191 7.67 -9.45 -12.26
N PHE A 192 7.95 -8.86 -13.41
CA PHE A 192 8.63 -9.51 -14.52
C PHE A 192 9.36 -8.52 -15.43
N SER A 193 10.39 -8.99 -16.12
CA SER A 193 11.12 -8.22 -17.13
C SER A 193 11.56 -9.11 -18.28
N ALA A 194 11.46 -8.58 -19.50
CA ALA A 194 12.00 -9.17 -20.71
C ALA A 194 13.52 -9.21 -20.75
N GLY A 195 14.20 -8.44 -19.90
CA GLY A 195 15.64 -8.24 -19.99
C GLY A 195 16.08 -7.43 -21.23
N ASP A 196 15.17 -6.69 -21.88
CA ASP A 196 15.46 -5.88 -23.07
C ASP A 196 15.57 -4.37 -22.77
N GLY A 197 15.32 -3.98 -21.53
CA GLY A 197 15.38 -2.59 -21.06
C GLY A 197 14.08 -1.80 -21.21
N SER A 198 13.04 -2.35 -21.85
CA SER A 198 11.81 -1.60 -22.19
C SER A 198 10.51 -2.36 -21.91
N ASN A 199 10.56 -3.68 -21.75
CA ASN A 199 9.38 -4.49 -21.48
C ASN A 199 9.52 -5.11 -20.09
N TYR A 200 8.94 -4.45 -19.10
CA TYR A 200 8.93 -4.92 -17.73
C TYR A 200 7.69 -4.43 -17.00
N TYR A 201 7.44 -5.01 -15.84
CA TYR A 201 6.43 -4.59 -14.90
C TYR A 201 6.90 -5.01 -13.51
N GLU A 202 6.84 -4.08 -12.58
CA GLU A 202 7.02 -4.34 -11.15
C GLU A 202 5.69 -3.99 -10.50
N PHE A 203 5.22 -4.81 -9.55
CA PHE A 203 4.00 -4.47 -8.81
C PHE A 203 4.16 -3.07 -8.23
N TYR A 204 3.16 -2.20 -8.35
CA TYR A 204 3.28 -0.81 -7.89
C TYR A 204 3.59 -0.70 -6.38
N PHE A 205 3.17 -1.69 -5.59
CA PHE A 205 3.48 -1.82 -4.16
C PHE A 205 4.67 -2.73 -3.86
N SER A 206 5.35 -3.25 -4.89
CA SER A 206 6.63 -3.95 -4.73
C SER A 206 7.60 -3.03 -3.97
N ALA A 207 8.51 -3.61 -3.17
CA ALA A 207 9.35 -2.86 -2.23
C ALA A 207 8.67 -2.27 -1.00
N ASP A 208 7.34 -2.23 -0.92
CA ASP A 208 6.65 -1.85 0.31
C ASP A 208 6.49 -3.06 1.23
N GLN A 209 6.95 -2.92 2.48
CA GLN A 209 6.93 -4.04 3.42
C GLN A 209 5.49 -4.46 3.79
N ASN A 210 4.60 -3.50 4.03
CA ASN A 210 3.27 -3.79 4.54
C ASN A 210 2.43 -4.46 3.45
N PHE A 211 2.49 -3.95 2.21
CA PHE A 211 1.80 -4.56 1.08
C PHE A 211 2.37 -5.94 0.74
N MET A 212 3.69 -6.10 0.73
CA MET A 212 4.31 -7.39 0.43
C MET A 212 3.97 -8.45 1.50
N LEU A 213 3.83 -8.06 2.77
CA LEU A 213 3.36 -8.95 3.86
C LEU A 213 1.86 -9.27 3.80
N ASN A 214 1.09 -8.61 2.93
CA ASN A 214 -0.35 -8.79 2.82
C ASN A 214 -0.77 -9.40 1.47
N LEU A 215 0.19 -9.87 0.68
CA LEU A 215 -0.01 -10.39 -0.68
C LEU A 215 -1.09 -11.48 -0.74
N GLU A 216 -1.17 -12.34 0.28
CA GLU A 216 -2.14 -13.42 0.36
C GLU A 216 -3.56 -12.97 0.69
N ASN A 217 -3.73 -11.77 1.26
CA ASN A 217 -5.06 -11.23 1.57
C ASN A 217 -5.55 -10.26 0.50
N ASN A 218 -4.63 -9.75 -0.32
CA ASN A 218 -4.98 -8.91 -1.46
C ASN A 218 -5.81 -9.73 -2.45
N VAL A 219 -7.07 -9.33 -2.61
CA VAL A 219 -7.91 -9.78 -3.72
C VAL A 219 -7.60 -8.82 -4.85
N LEU A 220 -7.04 -9.33 -5.94
CA LEU A 220 -7.32 -8.69 -7.21
C LEU A 220 -8.83 -8.73 -7.37
N ALA A 221 -9.41 -7.55 -7.32
CA ALA A 221 -10.71 -7.17 -7.81
C ALA A 221 -11.22 -8.22 -8.86
N GLY A 222 -12.41 -8.81 -8.64
CA GLY A 222 -13.06 -9.92 -9.39
C GLY A 222 -12.36 -11.28 -9.51
N GLN A 223 -11.21 -11.50 -8.86
CA GLN A 223 -10.74 -12.85 -8.55
C GLN A 223 -11.47 -13.40 -7.32
N THR A 224 -11.91 -14.66 -7.37
CA THR A 224 -12.63 -15.27 -6.24
C THR A 224 -11.69 -15.80 -5.14
N GLU A 225 -10.38 -15.88 -5.42
CA GLU A 225 -9.37 -16.39 -4.49
C GLU A 225 -8.33 -15.30 -4.18
N PRO A 226 -8.37 -14.68 -2.98
CA PRO A 226 -7.35 -13.71 -2.57
C PRO A 226 -5.96 -14.32 -2.63
N GLY A 227 -4.94 -13.53 -2.97
CA GLY A 227 -3.57 -14.00 -3.15
C GLY A 227 -3.29 -14.63 -4.51
N THR A 228 -4.19 -14.55 -5.48
CA THR A 228 -3.93 -14.99 -6.87
C THR A 228 -3.79 -13.79 -7.80
N TRP A 229 -2.70 -13.77 -8.58
CA TRP A 229 -2.43 -12.72 -9.56
C TRP A 229 -2.21 -13.33 -10.94
N VAL A 230 -3.01 -12.92 -11.93
CA VAL A 230 -3.01 -13.52 -13.27
C VAL A 230 -2.64 -12.46 -14.31
N TYR A 231 -1.66 -12.78 -15.15
CA TYR A 231 -1.26 -11.95 -16.29
C TYR A 231 -1.36 -12.76 -17.58
N HIS A 232 -1.97 -12.17 -18.60
CA HIS A 232 -2.15 -12.81 -19.90
C HIS A 232 -1.07 -12.37 -20.87
N VAL A 233 -0.22 -13.30 -21.32
CA VAL A 233 0.80 -13.03 -22.34
C VAL A 233 0.29 -13.49 -23.70
N GLN A 234 0.00 -12.55 -24.58
CA GLN A 234 -0.48 -12.82 -25.94
C GLN A 234 0.44 -12.18 -26.97
N SER A 235 0.87 -12.96 -27.95
CA SER A 235 1.78 -12.52 -29.02
C SER A 235 3.08 -11.89 -28.49
N GLY A 236 3.53 -12.28 -27.30
CA GLY A 236 4.71 -11.74 -26.63
C GLY A 236 4.47 -10.49 -25.78
N THR A 237 3.26 -9.94 -25.75
CA THR A 237 2.92 -8.77 -24.91
C THR A 237 2.00 -9.17 -23.77
N VAL A 238 2.23 -8.60 -22.60
CA VAL A 238 1.31 -8.73 -21.46
C VAL A 238 0.12 -7.81 -21.71
N GLN A 239 -1.10 -8.35 -21.64
CA GLN A 239 -2.32 -7.56 -21.79
C GLN A 239 -2.48 -6.58 -20.61
N GLY A 240 -3.14 -5.44 -20.85
CA GLY A 240 -3.31 -4.39 -19.83
C GLY A 240 -2.08 -3.53 -19.59
N MET A 241 -0.97 -3.73 -20.31
CA MET A 241 0.27 -2.97 -20.10
C MET A 241 0.56 -2.02 -21.26
N GLY A 242 0.84 -0.76 -20.94
CA GLY A 242 1.38 0.27 -21.84
C GLY A 242 2.82 -0.03 -22.27
N LEU A 243 3.47 0.92 -22.92
CA LEU A 243 4.83 0.88 -23.43
C LEU A 243 5.70 1.92 -22.71
N GLU A 244 6.94 1.57 -22.42
CA GLU A 244 7.87 2.52 -21.82
C GLU A 244 8.16 3.72 -22.74
N ASN A 245 8.07 4.93 -22.18
CA ASN A 245 8.31 6.23 -22.80
C ASN A 245 7.31 6.55 -23.93
N SER A 246 6.04 6.18 -23.76
CA SER A 246 4.97 6.37 -24.73
C SER A 246 3.71 6.88 -24.03
N ASP A 247 3.01 7.84 -24.64
CA ASP A 247 1.66 8.18 -24.21
C ASP A 247 0.70 7.14 -24.83
N ASP A 248 0.07 6.31 -24.01
CA ASP A 248 -0.71 5.17 -24.45
C ASP A 248 -2.20 5.29 -24.15
N THR A 249 -2.98 4.47 -24.86
CA THR A 249 -4.37 4.19 -24.50
C THR A 249 -4.50 2.71 -24.27
N VAL A 250 -4.70 2.31 -23.02
CA VAL A 250 -4.83 0.91 -22.61
C VAL A 250 -6.30 0.63 -22.32
N LEU A 251 -6.80 -0.47 -22.88
CA LEU A 251 -8.18 -0.92 -22.71
C LEU A 251 -8.14 -2.26 -21.97
N GLY A 252 -8.83 -2.35 -20.85
CA GLY A 252 -9.18 -3.59 -20.19
C GLY A 252 -10.33 -4.29 -20.91
N THR A 253 -10.99 -5.18 -20.21
CA THR A 253 -11.90 -6.18 -20.73
C THR A 253 -13.26 -6.13 -20.02
N ASP A 254 -14.09 -7.17 -20.21
CA ASP A 254 -15.35 -7.30 -19.49
C ASP A 254 -15.17 -7.99 -18.11
N GLY A 255 -13.94 -8.35 -17.75
CA GLY A 255 -13.63 -8.96 -16.47
C GLY A 255 -12.43 -8.26 -15.86
N SER A 256 -12.12 -8.63 -14.63
CA SER A 256 -11.10 -7.96 -13.85
C SER A 256 -9.70 -8.02 -14.41
N ASP A 257 -9.10 -6.84 -14.54
CA ASP A 257 -7.82 -6.63 -15.16
C ASP A 257 -6.77 -6.05 -14.20
N ILE A 258 -5.51 -6.32 -14.54
CA ILE A 258 -4.35 -5.66 -13.96
C ILE A 258 -3.77 -4.80 -15.06
N MET A 259 -3.75 -3.49 -14.84
CA MET A 259 -3.36 -2.52 -15.86
C MET A 259 -2.26 -1.59 -15.35
N ASP A 260 -1.33 -1.24 -16.24
CA ASP A 260 -0.26 -0.29 -15.98
C ASP A 260 0.07 0.52 -17.22
N GLY A 261 -0.03 1.85 -17.14
CA GLY A 261 0.34 2.79 -18.20
C GLY A 261 1.85 2.84 -18.44
N ARG A 262 2.64 2.57 -17.40
CA ARG A 262 4.10 2.66 -17.35
C ARG A 262 4.61 4.10 -17.36
N SER A 263 5.15 4.58 -18.47
CA SER A 263 5.76 5.91 -18.52
C SER A 263 5.31 6.68 -19.75
N GLY A 264 4.73 7.84 -19.53
CA GLY A 264 3.94 8.56 -20.52
C GLY A 264 2.77 9.26 -19.85
N ASN A 265 2.01 10.05 -20.59
CA ASN A 265 0.72 10.55 -20.11
C ASN A 265 -0.37 9.65 -20.68
N ASP A 266 -0.78 8.69 -19.89
CA ASP A 266 -1.56 7.56 -20.34
C ASP A 266 -3.06 7.75 -20.11
N ILE A 267 -3.86 7.04 -20.89
CA ILE A 267 -5.30 6.90 -20.68
C ILE A 267 -5.64 5.44 -20.53
N LEU A 268 -6.14 5.05 -19.36
CA LEU A 268 -6.48 3.68 -19.05
C LEU A 268 -7.98 3.55 -18.80
N TYR A 269 -8.61 2.56 -19.44
CA TYR A 269 -10.03 2.21 -19.26
C TYR A 269 -10.12 0.78 -18.73
N GLY A 270 -10.59 0.61 -17.49
CA GLY A 270 -10.76 -0.68 -16.82
C GLY A 270 -11.77 -1.57 -17.54
N GLY A 271 -12.96 -1.03 -17.80
CA GLY A 271 -14.01 -1.74 -18.51
C GLY A 271 -15.09 -2.23 -17.55
N LEU A 272 -15.36 -3.54 -17.55
CA LEU A 272 -16.26 -4.14 -16.57
C LEU A 272 -15.47 -5.07 -15.66
N GLY A 273 -15.99 -5.25 -14.45
CA GLY A 273 -15.32 -6.05 -13.45
C GLY A 273 -14.54 -5.16 -12.52
N ASP A 274 -14.12 -5.71 -11.40
CA ASP A 274 -13.36 -4.92 -10.44
C ASP A 274 -11.89 -4.91 -10.93
N ASP A 275 -11.27 -3.74 -11.15
CA ASP A 275 -9.96 -3.60 -11.80
C ASP A 275 -8.85 -3.08 -10.87
N ASN A 276 -7.58 -3.33 -11.23
CA ASN A 276 -6.42 -2.70 -10.59
C ASN A 276 -5.62 -1.93 -11.64
N ILE A 277 -5.65 -0.60 -11.57
CA ILE A 277 -5.12 0.28 -12.61
C ILE A 277 -4.04 1.19 -12.02
N SER A 278 -2.84 1.16 -12.62
CA SER A 278 -1.73 2.07 -12.34
C SER A 278 -1.48 2.98 -13.54
N GLY A 279 -1.39 4.29 -13.32
CA GLY A 279 -0.95 5.25 -14.34
C GLY A 279 0.54 5.15 -14.61
N GLY A 280 1.33 5.19 -13.54
CA GLY A 280 2.79 5.08 -13.61
C GLY A 280 3.46 6.45 -13.55
N LEU A 281 4.35 6.76 -14.51
CA LEU A 281 5.07 8.03 -14.58
C LEU A 281 4.44 8.94 -15.64
N GLY A 282 3.84 10.04 -15.23
CA GLY A 282 3.32 11.10 -16.10
C GLY A 282 1.96 11.59 -15.61
N ASN A 283 1.31 12.44 -16.41
CA ASN A 283 -0.01 12.95 -16.03
C ASN A 283 -1.07 12.03 -16.63
N ASP A 284 -1.54 11.07 -15.85
CA ASP A 284 -2.38 9.99 -16.33
C ASP A 284 -3.86 10.27 -16.10
N THR A 285 -4.70 9.65 -16.94
CA THR A 285 -6.15 9.63 -16.76
C THR A 285 -6.64 8.20 -16.66
N LEU A 286 -7.14 7.81 -15.49
CA LEU A 286 -7.59 6.47 -15.19
C LEU A 286 -9.12 6.45 -15.07
N TYR A 287 -9.76 5.50 -15.75
CA TYR A 287 -11.18 5.22 -15.64
C TYR A 287 -11.34 3.77 -15.16
N GLY A 288 -11.84 3.57 -13.93
CA GLY A 288 -12.23 2.24 -13.43
C GLY A 288 -13.45 1.70 -14.20
N GLU A 289 -14.42 2.58 -14.46
CA GLU A 289 -15.67 2.28 -15.15
C GLU A 289 -16.67 1.50 -14.29
N ALA A 290 -16.82 0.18 -14.40
CA ALA A 290 -17.85 -0.54 -13.66
C ALA A 290 -17.28 -1.72 -12.87
N GLY A 291 -17.32 -1.64 -11.56
CA GLY A 291 -16.65 -2.58 -10.67
C GLY A 291 -16.22 -1.87 -9.39
N ASN A 292 -15.58 -2.59 -8.47
CA ASN A 292 -14.94 -1.99 -7.30
C ASN A 292 -13.45 -1.84 -7.59
N ASP A 293 -13.06 -0.68 -8.10
CA ASP A 293 -11.76 -0.51 -8.73
C ASP A 293 -10.70 0.02 -7.76
N HIS A 294 -9.46 -0.39 -7.96
CA HIS A 294 -8.29 0.13 -7.26
C HIS A 294 -7.43 0.95 -8.23
N LEU A 295 -7.29 2.24 -7.96
CA LEU A 295 -6.65 3.19 -8.86
C LEU A 295 -5.41 3.82 -8.20
N VAL A 296 -4.27 3.73 -8.88
CA VAL A 296 -3.00 4.34 -8.47
C VAL A 296 -2.58 5.33 -9.54
N GLY A 297 -2.65 6.63 -9.24
CA GLY A 297 -2.23 7.67 -10.19
C GLY A 297 -0.73 7.59 -10.54
N GLY A 298 0.12 7.32 -9.55
CA GLY A 298 1.57 7.30 -9.74
C GLY A 298 2.21 8.69 -9.63
N ASP A 299 3.31 8.92 -10.34
CA ASP A 299 4.03 10.20 -10.36
C ASP A 299 3.43 11.13 -11.40
N GLY A 300 2.97 12.31 -11.02
CA GLY A 300 2.43 13.32 -11.93
C GLY A 300 1.14 13.90 -11.40
N ASN A 301 0.48 14.74 -12.21
CA ASN A 301 -0.83 15.28 -11.91
C ASN A 301 -1.89 14.44 -12.60
N ASN A 302 -2.51 13.54 -11.84
CA ASN A 302 -3.37 12.51 -12.42
C ASN A 302 -4.85 12.88 -12.27
N THR A 303 -5.68 12.23 -13.06
CA THR A 303 -7.14 12.26 -12.91
C THR A 303 -7.66 10.83 -12.78
N LEU A 304 -8.29 10.52 -11.67
CA LEU A 304 -8.81 9.19 -11.35
C LEU A 304 -10.34 9.25 -11.29
N TYR A 305 -10.98 8.50 -12.18
CA TYR A 305 -12.41 8.27 -12.21
C TYR A 305 -12.67 6.84 -11.72
N GLY A 306 -13.33 6.66 -10.58
CA GLY A 306 -13.76 5.33 -10.12
C GLY A 306 -14.86 4.80 -11.02
N GLY A 307 -16.08 5.28 -10.81
CA GLY A 307 -17.20 5.02 -11.72
C GLY A 307 -18.39 4.42 -10.99
N ASP A 308 -18.92 3.33 -11.50
CA ASP A 308 -20.00 2.58 -10.89
C ASP A 308 -19.42 1.50 -9.97
N GLY A 309 -19.53 1.67 -8.64
CA GLY A 309 -19.13 0.63 -7.69
C GLY A 309 -18.68 1.21 -6.36
N THR A 310 -17.66 0.60 -5.77
CA THR A 310 -16.99 1.10 -4.57
C THR A 310 -15.49 1.16 -4.86
N ASP A 311 -15.01 2.36 -5.12
CA ASP A 311 -13.70 2.57 -5.71
C ASP A 311 -12.70 3.13 -4.71
N TYR A 312 -11.45 2.73 -4.86
CA TYR A 312 -10.34 3.09 -3.97
C TYR A 312 -9.26 3.81 -4.77
N ALA A 313 -8.86 4.99 -4.31
CA ALA A 313 -7.60 5.59 -4.72
C ALA A 313 -6.50 5.20 -3.73
N LEU A 314 -5.40 4.66 -4.22
CA LEU A 314 -4.32 4.14 -3.39
C LEU A 314 -3.16 5.14 -3.34
N TYR A 315 -2.76 5.54 -2.14
CA TYR A 315 -1.61 6.40 -1.92
C TYR A 315 -0.68 5.80 -0.86
N THR A 316 0.63 5.85 -1.13
CA THR A 316 1.63 5.46 -0.14
C THR A 316 1.73 6.51 0.97
N GLY A 317 1.94 6.08 2.20
CA GLY A 317 2.05 6.93 3.38
C GLY A 317 0.78 6.94 4.22
N ILE A 318 0.86 7.59 5.36
CA ILE A 318 -0.29 7.78 6.26
C ILE A 318 -1.14 8.95 5.77
N ARG A 319 -2.42 8.98 6.14
CA ARG A 319 -3.30 10.08 5.71
C ARG A 319 -2.77 11.48 6.01
N ASN A 320 -2.17 11.68 7.17
CA ASN A 320 -1.69 12.99 7.61
C ASN A 320 -0.50 13.55 6.80
N THR A 321 0.04 12.79 5.86
CA THR A 321 1.05 13.26 4.91
C THR A 321 0.46 13.77 3.58
N LEU A 322 -0.85 13.62 3.38
CA LEU A 322 -1.57 14.08 2.18
C LEU A 322 -2.50 15.23 2.53
N ASN A 323 -2.54 16.25 1.66
CA ASN A 323 -3.53 17.30 1.74
C ASN A 323 -4.72 16.92 0.85
N ILE A 324 -5.86 16.60 1.45
CA ILE A 324 -7.07 16.20 0.71
C ILE A 324 -8.10 17.31 0.88
N SER A 325 -8.65 17.80 -0.22
CA SER A 325 -9.63 18.89 -0.22
C SER A 325 -10.86 18.57 -1.05
N ASP A 326 -12.02 18.96 -0.57
CA ASP A 326 -13.29 18.92 -1.32
C ASP A 326 -13.39 20.15 -2.23
N ASN A 327 -13.57 19.92 -3.53
CA ASN A 327 -13.68 20.99 -4.52
C ASN A 327 -15.10 21.59 -4.59
N GLY A 328 -16.09 20.99 -3.92
CA GLY A 328 -17.47 21.45 -3.85
C GLY A 328 -18.31 21.14 -5.10
N ASP A 329 -17.77 20.39 -6.06
CA ASP A 329 -18.44 19.94 -7.28
C ASP A 329 -18.56 18.41 -7.36
N GLY A 330 -18.31 17.72 -6.25
CA GLY A 330 -18.30 16.25 -6.17
C GLY A 330 -16.95 15.63 -6.54
N THR A 331 -15.90 16.45 -6.71
CA THR A 331 -14.52 15.98 -6.86
C THR A 331 -13.67 16.35 -5.66
N TYR A 332 -12.57 15.62 -5.48
CA TYR A 332 -11.59 15.88 -4.42
C TYR A 332 -10.21 16.07 -5.04
N THR A 333 -9.40 16.94 -4.44
CA THR A 333 -8.00 17.12 -4.83
C THR A 333 -7.10 16.53 -3.75
N VAL A 334 -6.18 15.65 -4.16
CA VAL A 334 -5.10 15.14 -3.32
C VAL A 334 -3.81 15.85 -3.71
N ASP A 335 -3.34 16.74 -2.84
CA ASP A 335 -2.09 17.49 -3.00
C ASP A 335 -0.93 16.78 -2.28
N ARG A 336 0.08 16.43 -3.07
CA ARG A 336 1.33 15.76 -2.67
C ARG A 336 2.54 16.70 -2.74
N GLY A 337 2.29 18.00 -2.58
CA GLY A 337 3.27 19.09 -2.55
C GLY A 337 3.44 19.77 -3.91
N ALA A 338 4.21 19.15 -4.80
CA ALA A 338 4.42 19.70 -6.15
C ALA A 338 3.46 19.11 -7.20
N LEU A 339 2.70 18.09 -6.80
CA LEU A 339 1.84 17.29 -7.64
C LEU A 339 0.45 17.24 -7.03
N GLU A 340 -0.56 17.27 -7.89
CA GLU A 340 -1.97 17.27 -7.51
C GLU A 340 -2.73 16.23 -8.33
N ASP A 341 -3.47 15.36 -7.65
CA ASP A 341 -4.36 14.41 -8.28
C ASP A 341 -5.82 14.82 -8.09
N LEU A 342 -6.63 14.67 -9.14
CA LEU A 342 -8.07 14.90 -9.11
C LEU A 342 -8.80 13.56 -8.99
N LEU A 343 -9.61 13.40 -7.94
CA LEU A 343 -10.46 12.24 -7.71
C LEU A 343 -11.91 12.55 -8.07
N ASN A 344 -12.53 11.70 -8.87
CA ASN A 344 -13.94 11.79 -9.25
C ASN A 344 -14.60 10.42 -9.08
N SER A 345 -15.77 10.37 -8.43
CA SER A 345 -16.46 9.11 -8.13
C SER A 345 -15.55 8.07 -7.48
N ILE A 346 -14.75 8.51 -6.49
CA ILE A 346 -13.94 7.65 -5.63
C ILE A 346 -14.58 7.67 -4.25
N GLU A 347 -14.91 6.52 -3.70
CA GLU A 347 -15.52 6.41 -2.38
C GLU A 347 -14.47 6.39 -1.28
N PHE A 348 -13.36 5.69 -1.51
CA PHE A 348 -12.34 5.41 -0.50
C PHE A 348 -10.92 5.82 -0.92
N ILE A 349 -10.10 6.17 0.06
CA ILE A 349 -8.66 6.30 -0.08
C ILE A 349 -8.01 5.28 0.84
N SER A 350 -7.09 4.50 0.28
CA SER A 350 -6.22 3.60 1.04
C SER A 350 -4.91 4.29 1.39
N PHE A 351 -4.54 4.19 2.67
CA PHE A 351 -3.29 4.67 3.24
C PHE A 351 -2.52 3.50 3.87
N ASP A 352 -1.24 3.71 4.20
CA ASP A 352 -0.43 2.71 4.91
C ASP A 352 -1.00 2.33 6.29
N ASP A 353 -1.81 3.21 6.88
CA ASP A 353 -2.45 3.06 8.19
C ASP A 353 -3.96 2.78 8.13
N GLY A 354 -4.48 2.44 6.94
CA GLY A 354 -5.83 1.92 6.73
C GLY A 354 -6.66 2.70 5.72
N ASP A 355 -7.87 2.22 5.46
CA ASP A 355 -8.78 2.82 4.47
C ASP A 355 -9.75 3.80 5.10
N MET A 356 -10.16 4.81 4.32
CA MET A 356 -11.10 5.81 4.77
C MET A 356 -11.92 6.36 3.60
N SER A 357 -13.21 6.64 3.81
CA SER A 357 -13.98 7.30 2.75
C SER A 357 -13.43 8.70 2.49
N VAL A 358 -13.41 9.15 1.23
CA VAL A 358 -12.76 10.42 0.86
C VAL A 358 -13.32 11.60 1.67
N ALA A 359 -14.64 11.68 1.82
CA ALA A 359 -15.29 12.72 2.59
C ALA A 359 -14.88 12.72 4.08
N TYR A 360 -14.79 11.53 4.68
CA TYR A 360 -14.35 11.37 6.06
C TYR A 360 -12.85 11.66 6.21
N ALA A 361 -12.06 11.37 5.17
CA ALA A 361 -10.65 11.71 5.03
C ALA A 361 -10.40 13.22 4.86
N VAL A 362 -11.42 14.03 4.57
CA VAL A 362 -11.34 15.50 4.71
C VAL A 362 -11.76 15.90 6.12
N GLU A 363 -12.93 15.44 6.58
CA GLU A 363 -13.54 15.85 7.84
C GLU A 363 -12.66 15.61 9.07
N VAL A 364 -12.09 14.40 9.23
CA VAL A 364 -11.23 14.09 10.39
C VAL A 364 -9.96 14.97 10.42
N ARG A 365 -9.44 15.39 9.27
CA ARG A 365 -8.20 16.18 9.13
C ARG A 365 -8.49 17.61 9.56
N ASP A 366 -9.59 18.18 9.06
CA ASP A 366 -10.09 19.48 9.49
C ASP A 366 -10.31 19.51 11.01
N ASN A 367 -10.95 18.46 11.55
CA ASN A 367 -11.19 18.34 12.99
C ASN A 367 -9.89 18.19 13.79
N GLN A 368 -8.90 17.42 13.33
CA GLN A 368 -7.59 17.29 13.98
C GLN A 368 -6.86 18.62 14.04
N GLU A 369 -6.81 19.35 12.94
CA GLU A 369 -6.17 20.64 12.85
C GLU A 369 -6.85 21.68 13.75
N GLU A 370 -8.16 21.80 13.65
CA GLU A 370 -8.93 22.78 14.42
C GLU A 370 -8.86 22.46 15.91
N PHE A 371 -8.96 21.18 16.28
CA PHE A 371 -8.78 20.73 17.65
C PHE A 371 -7.40 21.09 18.20
N SER A 372 -6.36 20.77 17.44
CA SER A 372 -4.99 21.02 17.87
C SER A 372 -4.71 22.52 18.01
N ARG A 373 -5.21 23.35 17.08
CA ARG A 373 -5.09 24.82 17.15
C ARG A 373 -5.78 25.38 18.39
N PHE A 374 -7.04 25.02 18.67
CA PHE A 374 -7.72 25.56 19.85
C PHE A 374 -7.09 25.06 21.16
N TYR A 375 -6.67 23.79 21.20
CA TYR A 375 -6.03 23.20 22.37
C TYR A 375 -4.73 23.93 22.69
N GLN A 376 -3.93 24.19 21.66
CA GLN A 376 -2.70 24.95 21.77
C GLN A 376 -2.97 26.41 22.16
N ALA A 377 -4.06 27.03 21.67
CA ALA A 377 -4.44 28.39 22.06
C ALA A 377 -4.74 28.47 23.56
N LEU A 378 -5.36 27.42 24.10
CA LEU A 378 -5.80 27.38 25.48
C LEU A 378 -4.68 26.98 26.46
N PHE A 379 -3.83 26.02 26.10
CA PHE A 379 -2.84 25.42 27.01
C PHE A 379 -1.37 25.70 26.66
N GLY A 380 -1.08 26.28 25.48
CA GLY A 380 0.29 26.56 25.03
C GLY A 380 1.11 25.31 24.72
N ARG A 381 0.45 24.18 24.43
CA ARG A 381 1.07 22.89 24.07
C ARG A 381 0.14 22.09 23.16
N THR A 382 0.66 21.09 22.46
CA THR A 382 -0.15 20.14 21.68
C THR A 382 -0.82 19.10 22.59
N PRO A 383 -1.95 18.50 22.16
CA PRO A 383 -2.54 17.36 22.85
C PRO A 383 -1.67 16.11 22.72
N ASP A 384 -1.87 15.14 23.61
CA ASP A 384 -1.36 13.78 23.38
C ASP A 384 -2.26 13.03 22.38
N ASN A 385 -1.74 11.93 21.82
CA ASN A 385 -2.45 11.19 20.77
C ASN A 385 -3.81 10.66 21.23
N ALA A 386 -3.88 10.14 22.46
CA ALA A 386 -5.12 9.57 23.00
C ALA A 386 -6.20 10.65 23.18
N GLY A 387 -5.82 11.83 23.66
CA GLY A 387 -6.70 12.97 23.78
C GLY A 387 -7.19 13.48 22.42
N LEU A 388 -6.29 13.62 21.44
CA LEU A 388 -6.66 14.03 20.09
C LEU A 388 -7.69 13.06 19.48
N THR A 389 -7.38 11.77 19.48
CA THR A 389 -8.27 10.73 18.96
C THR A 389 -9.63 10.74 19.64
N TYR A 390 -9.68 10.83 20.98
CA TYR A 390 -10.95 10.84 21.71
C TYR A 390 -11.87 11.97 21.25
N TRP A 391 -11.33 13.19 21.16
CA TRP A 391 -12.14 14.35 20.83
C TRP A 391 -12.49 14.43 19.35
N VAL A 392 -11.57 14.05 18.46
CA VAL A 392 -11.90 14.01 17.03
C VAL A 392 -12.98 12.95 16.75
N ASN A 393 -12.91 11.78 17.40
CA ASN A 393 -13.98 10.79 17.29
C ASN A 393 -15.31 11.32 17.87
N ASP A 394 -15.32 12.07 18.98
CA ASP A 394 -16.56 12.69 19.52
C ASP A 394 -17.16 13.75 18.57
N LEU A 395 -16.31 14.46 17.82
CA LEU A 395 -16.73 15.45 16.83
C LEU A 395 -17.41 14.80 15.62
N VAL A 396 -16.90 13.65 15.20
CA VAL A 396 -17.37 12.96 13.99
C VAL A 396 -18.50 11.97 14.29
N ASP A 397 -18.45 11.29 15.45
CA ASP A 397 -19.53 10.45 15.96
C ASP A 397 -19.80 10.72 17.45
N SER A 398 -20.95 11.37 17.69
CA SER A 398 -21.45 11.73 19.02
C SER A 398 -21.70 10.55 19.98
N THR A 399 -21.58 9.30 19.55
CA THR A 399 -21.67 8.12 20.42
C THR A 399 -20.37 7.78 21.15
N TYR A 400 -19.23 8.35 20.75
CA TYR A 400 -17.91 8.07 21.31
C TYR A 400 -17.54 8.94 22.53
N GLY A 401 -18.31 9.98 22.86
CA GLY A 401 -17.99 10.88 23.97
C GLY A 401 -19.18 11.48 24.73
N GLY A 402 -18.87 12.51 25.52
CA GLY A 402 -19.80 13.16 26.45
C GLY A 402 -19.56 14.66 26.66
N GLY A 403 -18.77 15.28 25.77
CA GLY A 403 -18.22 16.64 25.93
C GLY A 403 -18.75 17.69 24.94
N GLY A 404 -19.35 17.28 23.82
CA GLY A 404 -20.10 18.16 22.91
C GLY A 404 -19.90 17.79 21.44
N ASN A 405 -20.98 17.81 20.66
CA ASN A 405 -20.99 17.43 19.23
C ASN A 405 -20.54 18.55 18.27
N SER A 406 -19.67 19.44 18.73
CA SER A 406 -19.12 20.54 17.91
C SER A 406 -17.80 21.04 18.49
N ILE A 407 -16.94 21.58 17.63
CA ILE A 407 -15.65 22.12 18.02
C ILE A 407 -15.78 23.23 19.09
N GLN A 408 -16.83 24.05 19.01
CA GLN A 408 -17.13 25.08 19.99
C GLN A 408 -17.53 24.48 21.34
N GLY A 409 -18.31 23.40 21.34
CA GLY A 409 -18.69 22.66 22.54
C GLY A 409 -17.47 22.04 23.23
N ALA A 410 -16.61 21.38 22.45
CA ALA A 410 -15.35 20.83 22.94
C ALA A 410 -14.46 21.93 23.55
N ALA A 411 -14.25 23.04 22.85
CA ALA A 411 -13.46 24.17 23.34
C ALA A 411 -14.03 24.77 24.65
N GLN A 412 -15.36 24.86 24.77
CA GLN A 412 -16.03 25.29 26.00
C GLN A 412 -15.79 24.28 27.14
N ALA A 413 -15.93 22.98 26.88
CA ALA A 413 -15.68 21.93 27.88
C ALA A 413 -14.24 21.97 28.39
N PHE A 414 -13.26 22.25 27.52
CA PHE A 414 -11.88 22.44 27.92
C PHE A 414 -11.66 23.70 28.78
N ALA A 415 -12.28 24.83 28.41
CA ALA A 415 -12.22 26.05 29.23
C ALA A 415 -12.85 25.86 30.62
N ASP A 416 -13.82 24.96 30.75
CA ASP A 416 -14.48 24.62 32.02
C ASP A 416 -13.80 23.44 32.75
N SER A 417 -12.85 22.76 32.12
CA SER A 417 -12.20 21.55 32.63
C SER A 417 -11.39 21.81 33.90
N GLN A 418 -11.27 20.77 34.74
CA GLN A 418 -10.44 20.83 35.94
C GLN A 418 -8.98 21.17 35.59
N GLU A 419 -8.46 20.69 34.47
CA GLU A 419 -7.11 21.00 34.01
C GLU A 419 -6.93 22.51 33.79
N PHE A 420 -7.83 23.15 33.04
CA PHE A 420 -7.78 24.59 32.80
C PHE A 420 -7.86 25.38 34.12
N GLN A 421 -8.80 25.02 35.00
CA GLN A 421 -8.94 25.68 36.29
C GLN A 421 -7.72 25.46 37.20
N SER A 422 -7.03 24.33 37.08
CA SER A 422 -5.80 24.04 37.83
C SER A 422 -4.60 24.84 37.32
N LEU A 423 -4.49 25.06 36.01
CA LEU A 423 -3.39 25.81 35.41
C LEU A 423 -3.54 27.32 35.59
N TYR A 424 -4.75 27.85 35.40
CA TYR A 424 -5.00 29.29 35.32
C TYR A 424 -5.89 29.85 36.43
N GLY A 425 -6.47 28.97 37.26
CA GLY A 425 -7.32 29.33 38.40
C GLY A 425 -8.81 29.32 38.07
N SER A 426 -9.64 29.07 39.09
CA SER A 426 -11.10 28.89 38.95
C SER A 426 -11.91 30.14 38.57
N GLN A 427 -11.25 31.31 38.50
CA GLN A 427 -11.89 32.61 38.22
C GLN A 427 -11.05 33.47 37.26
N VAL A 428 -10.68 32.93 36.10
CA VAL A 428 -10.09 33.73 35.02
C VAL A 428 -11.17 34.69 34.48
N ASP A 429 -10.98 36.00 34.65
CA ASP A 429 -11.85 37.02 34.04
C ASP A 429 -11.63 37.12 32.52
N ASN A 430 -12.55 37.77 31.79
CA ASN A 430 -12.48 37.84 30.33
C ASN A 430 -11.21 38.55 29.81
N GLY A 431 -10.71 39.57 30.51
CA GLY A 431 -9.50 40.27 30.10
C GLY A 431 -8.25 39.41 30.30
N SER A 432 -8.17 38.70 31.42
CA SER A 432 -7.13 37.72 31.69
C SER A 432 -7.17 36.57 30.67
N PHE A 433 -8.37 36.09 30.33
CA PHE A 433 -8.58 35.04 29.33
C PHE A 433 -8.07 35.43 27.94
N ILE A 434 -8.42 36.62 27.46
CA ILE A 434 -7.91 37.14 26.17
C ILE A 434 -6.38 37.17 26.18
N ASN A 435 -5.78 37.68 27.25
CA ASN A 435 -4.32 37.75 27.32
C ASN A 435 -3.67 36.36 27.34
N LEU A 436 -4.30 35.34 27.94
CA LEU A 436 -3.79 33.96 27.88
C LEU A 436 -3.72 33.45 26.44
N LEU A 437 -4.78 33.67 25.63
CA LEU A 437 -4.81 33.24 24.23
C LEU A 437 -3.67 33.85 23.40
N TYR A 438 -3.39 35.14 23.59
CA TYR A 438 -2.27 35.81 22.92
C TYR A 438 -0.90 35.34 23.46
N GLN A 439 -0.78 35.09 24.75
CA GLN A 439 0.51 34.74 25.36
C GLN A 439 0.99 33.34 24.99
N ASN A 440 0.07 32.38 24.89
CA ASN A 440 0.39 30.97 24.71
C ASN A 440 1.16 30.69 23.41
N ILE A 441 0.95 31.47 22.34
CA ILE A 441 1.67 31.29 21.06
C ILE A 441 2.26 32.58 20.51
N LEU A 442 1.53 33.69 20.55
CA LEU A 442 2.04 34.95 19.98
C LEU A 442 3.08 35.60 20.90
N HIS A 443 3.32 35.04 22.10
CA HIS A 443 4.29 35.50 23.10
C HIS A 443 4.21 37.01 23.38
N ARG A 444 3.00 37.56 23.27
CA ARG A 444 2.71 38.98 23.44
C ARG A 444 1.40 39.17 24.19
N VAL A 445 1.20 40.37 24.71
CA VAL A 445 -0.11 40.82 25.16
C VAL A 445 -0.89 41.29 23.93
N ALA A 446 -2.21 41.14 23.96
CA ALA A 446 -3.07 41.73 22.94
C ALA A 446 -2.79 43.23 22.84
N ASP A 447 -2.63 43.73 21.62
CA ASP A 447 -2.66 45.18 21.40
C ASP A 447 -4.08 45.70 21.64
N GLN A 448 -4.23 47.03 21.71
CA GLN A 448 -5.52 47.63 22.08
C GLN A 448 -6.65 47.25 21.12
N ALA A 449 -6.36 47.08 19.83
CA ALA A 449 -7.37 46.76 18.83
C ALA A 449 -7.82 45.30 18.97
N GLY A 450 -6.85 44.37 19.02
CA GLY A 450 -7.12 42.95 19.24
C GLY A 450 -7.82 42.69 20.58
N TYR A 451 -7.37 43.34 21.66
CA TYR A 451 -8.03 43.26 22.96
C TYR A 451 -9.48 43.71 22.89
N ASN A 452 -9.75 44.89 22.33
CA ASN A 452 -11.11 45.44 22.24
C ASN A 452 -12.03 44.52 21.42
N TYR A 453 -11.54 44.03 20.27
CA TYR A 453 -12.30 43.11 19.41
C TYR A 453 -12.74 41.87 20.18
N TRP A 454 -11.80 41.17 20.80
CA TRP A 454 -12.09 39.93 21.53
C TRP A 454 -12.88 40.15 22.81
N TYR A 455 -12.70 41.30 23.47
CA TYR A 455 -13.47 41.68 24.66
C TYR A 455 -14.93 41.99 24.31
N ASP A 456 -15.18 42.70 23.21
CA ASP A 456 -16.54 42.94 22.72
C ASP A 456 -17.21 41.63 22.32
N GLU A 457 -16.48 40.72 21.64
CA GLU A 457 -16.98 39.41 21.21
C GLU A 457 -17.45 38.54 22.40
N ILE A 458 -16.58 38.36 23.41
CA ILE A 458 -16.89 37.53 24.58
C ILE A 458 -17.94 38.16 25.50
N THR A 459 -18.01 39.50 25.59
CA THR A 459 -19.03 40.18 26.40
C THR A 459 -20.40 40.17 25.73
N HIS A 460 -20.45 40.17 24.40
CA HIS A 460 -21.70 40.08 23.66
C HIS A 460 -22.28 38.67 23.65
N THR A 461 -21.43 37.66 23.41
CA THR A 461 -21.86 36.27 23.25
C THR A 461 -21.92 35.48 24.56
N GLY A 462 -21.05 35.81 25.53
CA GLY A 462 -20.84 35.00 26.73
C GLY A 462 -20.26 33.60 26.46
N ASN A 463 -19.80 33.33 25.23
CA ASN A 463 -19.39 32.00 24.78
C ASN A 463 -17.86 31.95 24.64
N ARG A 464 -17.17 31.34 25.62
CA ARG A 464 -15.71 31.17 25.56
C ARG A 464 -15.32 30.17 24.48
N GLY A 465 -16.03 29.05 24.35
CA GLY A 465 -15.75 28.06 23.30
C GLY A 465 -15.74 28.66 21.90
N GLY A 466 -16.79 29.41 21.54
CA GLY A 466 -16.89 30.10 20.26
C GLY A 466 -15.78 31.14 20.03
N MET A 467 -15.41 31.88 21.08
CA MET A 467 -14.31 32.84 21.02
C MET A 467 -12.95 32.15 20.82
N ILE A 468 -12.67 31.05 21.54
CA ILE A 468 -11.41 30.29 21.39
C ILE A 468 -11.29 29.77 19.96
N VAL A 469 -12.35 29.17 19.42
CA VAL A 469 -12.38 28.66 18.04
C VAL A 469 -12.15 29.81 17.04
N SER A 470 -12.84 30.94 17.22
CA SER A 470 -12.66 32.10 16.35
C SER A 470 -11.24 32.68 16.43
N PHE A 471 -10.63 32.68 17.62
CA PHE A 471 -9.24 33.10 17.80
C PHE A 471 -8.26 32.13 17.12
N ALA A 472 -8.47 30.82 17.30
CA ALA A 472 -7.67 29.76 16.72
C ALA A 472 -7.73 29.75 15.18
N ASN A 473 -8.84 30.19 14.60
CA ASN A 473 -9.05 30.31 13.16
C ASN A 473 -8.72 31.73 12.61
N SER A 474 -8.17 32.63 13.44
CA SER A 474 -7.71 33.92 12.95
C SER A 474 -6.42 33.78 12.13
N ASN A 475 -6.27 34.56 11.05
CA ASN A 475 -5.10 34.47 10.17
C ASN A 475 -3.78 34.60 10.94
N GLU A 476 -3.69 35.52 11.90
CA GLU A 476 -2.48 35.70 12.71
C GLU A 476 -2.12 34.42 13.48
N TYR A 477 -3.11 33.75 14.04
CA TYR A 477 -2.88 32.54 14.82
C TYR A 477 -2.57 31.33 13.94
N ILE A 478 -3.30 31.16 12.83
CA ILE A 478 -3.02 30.10 11.86
C ILE A 478 -1.59 30.26 11.34
N ASP A 479 -1.20 31.46 10.90
CA ASP A 479 0.15 31.70 10.38
C ASP A 479 1.24 31.43 11.43
N ALA A 480 0.95 31.65 12.71
CA ALA A 480 1.89 31.38 13.81
C ALA A 480 1.97 29.90 14.23
N THR A 481 0.95 29.09 13.91
CA THR A 481 0.85 27.70 14.40
C THR A 481 0.96 26.64 13.32
N ARG A 482 0.70 26.98 12.04
CA ARG A 482 0.60 26.04 10.91
C ARG A 482 1.71 24.99 10.91
N ASP A 483 2.97 25.42 10.78
CA ASP A 483 4.12 24.51 10.70
C ASP A 483 4.23 23.56 11.91
N ALA A 484 3.91 24.05 13.11
CA ALA A 484 3.98 23.25 14.33
C ALA A 484 2.86 22.21 14.42
N ILE A 485 1.64 22.58 13.98
CA ILE A 485 0.49 21.66 13.92
C ILE A 485 0.71 20.61 12.83
N ASP A 486 1.17 21.00 11.65
CA ASP A 486 1.44 20.07 10.55
C ASP A 486 2.53 19.07 10.92
N THR A 487 3.62 19.54 11.54
CA THR A 487 4.70 18.67 12.04
C THR A 487 4.20 17.71 13.12
N TYR A 488 3.28 18.15 13.97
CA TYR A 488 2.71 17.29 15.01
C TYR A 488 1.81 16.20 14.39
N LEU A 489 0.89 16.59 13.50
CA LEU A 489 -0.07 15.68 12.89
C LEU A 489 0.59 14.67 11.94
N SER A 490 1.71 15.00 11.30
CA SER A 490 2.44 14.07 10.44
C SER A 490 3.00 12.83 11.17
N ASN A 491 2.90 12.80 12.51
CA ASN A 491 3.33 11.68 13.35
C ASN A 491 2.15 10.96 14.05
N VAL A 492 0.91 11.36 13.74
CA VAL A 492 -0.32 10.78 14.29
C VAL A 492 -0.86 9.72 13.33
N SER A 493 -0.91 8.46 13.80
CA SER A 493 -1.50 7.31 13.09
C SER A 493 -3.04 7.29 13.17
N LEU A 494 -3.68 6.66 12.18
CA LEU A 494 -5.12 6.40 12.14
C LEU A 494 -5.62 5.30 13.08
N ASP A 495 -4.76 4.49 13.72
CA ASP A 495 -5.14 3.27 14.48
C ASP A 495 -6.26 3.41 15.53
N GLY A 496 -6.53 4.62 16.01
CA GLY A 496 -7.55 4.90 17.03
C GLY A 496 -8.80 5.60 16.51
N TYR A 497 -8.86 5.97 15.24
CA TYR A 497 -9.99 6.70 14.67
C TYR A 497 -11.11 5.74 14.30
N VAL A 498 -12.35 6.21 14.44
CA VAL A 498 -13.50 5.46 13.94
C VAL A 498 -13.36 5.39 12.42
N LEU A 499 -13.33 4.17 11.89
CA LEU A 499 -13.43 3.91 10.46
C LEU A 499 -14.89 3.63 10.12
N VAL A 500 -15.34 4.04 8.94
CA VAL A 500 -16.75 3.90 8.50
C VAL A 500 -16.98 2.53 7.90
#